data_AF-A0A4Q3J7S9-F1
#
_entry.id   AF-A0A4Q3J7S9-F1
#
_cell.length_a   1.000
_cell.length_b   1.000
_cell.length_c   1.000
_cell.angle_alpha   90.00
_cell.angle_beta   90.00
_cell.angle_gamma   90.00
#
_symmetry.space_group_name_H-M   'P 1'
#
loop_
_entity.id
_entity.type
_entity.pdbx_description
1 polymer ?
#
loop_
_entity_poly.entity_id
_entity_poly.type
_entity_poly.pdbx_seq_one_letter_code
_entity_poly.pdbx_strand_id
1 'polypeptide(L)'
;AGTGAGASGSPPGGAAGTSGVAGTSGTGGAGGAAGTGGAAGAAGAAGTGGAGGAVTQEAIVPVYRYVGPQDHLWTTDIREQATAAGYTWEGTTFHVYAKPPAAASRPIHRVRNGVGHIYTTDAAEHAALLAQGGIDETPLGHVATAAAPDLVPLLTSVRGDGLRLLTTSPVEQTAAAGLGFAPGPVAGFVPPTGPRAPDNPYTVGAYYFGMWSAQAFQSINGWPFGNRLFYGADRQDDWWLGVRDLHTKNCSVPGTSSPGFNAICQDDWSALAPAIGFYDLADVSTARKHIQQARQNGLGFFTFYWFWNTFTNREDVNDGLESFLQANVDDGMKFSLTICEHGGHLSMNQAQTLSTAKLIATKYLTRPSYLRTSSGQPIL
;
A
#
# COMPACT_ATOMS: atom_id res chain seq x y z
N ALA A 1 81.82 -21.99 -7.61
CA ALA A 1 82.18 -22.44 -8.96
C ALA A 1 81.09 -23.40 -9.42
N GLY A 2 80.32 -23.19 -10.48
CA GLY A 2 80.22 -22.13 -11.47
C GLY A 2 78.96 -22.41 -12.31
N THR A 3 78.19 -21.36 -12.57
CA THR A 3 77.36 -21.02 -13.74
C THR A 3 76.88 -22.12 -14.71
N GLY A 4 75.56 -22.14 -14.93
CA GLY A 4 74.91 -22.66 -16.14
C GLY A 4 73.49 -22.09 -16.33
N ALA A 5 73.38 -21.06 -17.20
CA ALA A 5 72.14 -20.60 -17.84
C ALA A 5 71.52 -21.71 -18.72
N GLY A 6 70.27 -21.74 -19.16
CA GLY A 6 69.14 -20.83 -19.20
C GLY A 6 68.25 -21.30 -20.36
N ALA A 7 66.92 -21.30 -20.21
CA ALA A 7 65.95 -21.28 -21.32
C ALA A 7 64.54 -21.06 -20.77
N SER A 8 64.04 -19.83 -20.89
CA SER A 8 62.65 -19.44 -20.71
C SER A 8 61.88 -19.71 -22.00
N GLY A 9 60.94 -20.65 -21.97
CA GLY A 9 59.97 -20.89 -23.05
C GLY A 9 58.64 -20.20 -22.74
N SER A 10 58.30 -19.17 -23.50
CA SER A 10 56.97 -18.57 -23.53
C SER A 10 55.98 -19.50 -24.25
N PRO A 11 54.74 -19.71 -23.74
CA PRO A 11 53.69 -20.33 -24.53
C PRO A 11 53.05 -19.31 -25.51
N PRO A 12 52.51 -19.78 -26.65
CA PRO A 12 52.00 -18.93 -27.71
C PRO A 12 50.64 -18.30 -27.35
N GLY A 13 50.45 -17.08 -27.84
CA GLY A 13 49.21 -16.31 -27.71
C GLY A 13 48.01 -17.03 -28.35
N GLY A 14 46.96 -17.16 -27.55
CA GLY A 14 45.62 -17.49 -28.01
C GLY A 14 44.80 -16.22 -28.19
N ALA A 15 44.30 -16.01 -29.40
CA ALA A 15 43.54 -14.87 -29.84
C ALA A 15 42.24 -14.67 -29.04
N ALA A 16 41.92 -13.40 -28.80
CA ALA A 16 40.63 -12.97 -28.27
C ALA A 16 39.50 -13.30 -29.25
N GLY A 17 38.61 -14.20 -28.85
CA GLY A 17 37.33 -14.45 -29.50
C GLY A 17 36.23 -13.70 -28.78
N THR A 18 35.80 -12.57 -29.34
CA THR A 18 34.58 -11.87 -28.94
C THR A 18 33.40 -12.46 -29.72
N SER A 19 32.45 -13.11 -29.04
CA SER A 19 31.11 -13.33 -29.57
C SER A 19 30.11 -13.59 -28.43
N GLY A 20 29.73 -12.52 -27.74
CA GLY A 20 28.49 -12.47 -26.98
C GLY A 20 27.44 -11.72 -27.82
N VAL A 21 26.46 -12.45 -28.35
CA VAL A 21 25.25 -11.86 -28.92
C VAL A 21 24.41 -11.34 -27.76
N ALA A 22 24.53 -10.05 -27.47
CA ALA A 22 23.61 -9.33 -26.62
C ALA A 22 22.31 -9.09 -27.40
N GLY A 23 21.18 -9.47 -26.80
CA GLY A 23 19.86 -9.07 -27.25
C GLY A 23 19.75 -7.55 -27.25
N THR A 24 19.14 -7.04 -28.31
CA THR A 24 18.95 -5.61 -28.60
C THR A 24 18.13 -4.93 -27.51
N SER A 25 18.77 -4.05 -26.75
CA SER A 25 18.09 -2.97 -26.05
C SER A 25 17.57 -1.95 -27.08
N GLY A 26 16.34 -1.50 -26.87
CA GLY A 26 15.66 -0.55 -27.74
C GLY A 26 16.47 0.74 -27.90
N THR A 27 16.42 1.26 -29.11
CA THR A 27 17.06 2.51 -29.54
C THR A 27 16.63 3.69 -28.69
N GLY A 28 17.59 4.29 -27.98
CA GLY A 28 17.49 5.68 -27.55
C GLY A 28 17.51 6.59 -28.77
N GLY A 29 16.44 7.37 -28.95
CA GLY A 29 16.36 8.40 -29.97
C GLY A 29 17.31 9.55 -29.65
N ALA A 30 18.17 9.87 -30.62
CA ALA A 30 19.12 10.97 -30.57
C ALA A 30 18.44 12.35 -30.66
N GLY A 31 19.17 13.35 -30.17
CA GLY A 31 18.85 14.77 -30.03
C GLY A 31 17.93 15.41 -31.07
N GLY A 32 16.91 16.11 -30.56
CA GLY A 32 16.20 17.17 -31.26
C GLY A 32 16.68 18.53 -30.78
N ALA A 33 17.07 19.38 -31.73
CA ALA A 33 17.54 20.74 -31.54
C ALA A 33 16.50 21.64 -30.83
N ALA A 34 16.99 22.65 -30.12
CA ALA A 34 16.19 23.71 -29.51
C ALA A 34 15.36 24.45 -30.56
N GLY A 35 14.04 24.26 -30.51
CA GLY A 35 13.05 25.02 -31.25
C GLY A 35 12.46 26.13 -30.38
N THR A 36 12.53 27.35 -30.89
CA THR A 36 11.99 28.59 -30.32
C THR A 36 10.47 28.56 -30.13
N GLY A 37 9.99 29.40 -29.22
CA GLY A 37 8.64 29.43 -28.68
C GLY A 37 7.48 29.30 -29.68
N GLY A 38 6.48 28.53 -29.26
CA GLY A 38 5.16 28.41 -29.88
C GLY A 38 4.10 28.29 -28.80
N ALA A 39 3.01 29.04 -28.96
CA ALA A 39 1.94 29.25 -27.99
C ALA A 39 1.20 27.97 -27.57
N ALA A 40 0.61 28.03 -26.36
CA ALA A 40 -0.25 26.99 -25.80
C ALA A 40 -1.41 26.62 -26.75
N GLY A 41 -1.41 25.38 -27.21
CA GLY A 41 -2.50 24.78 -27.99
C GLY A 41 -3.61 24.26 -27.07
N ALA A 42 -4.85 24.60 -27.42
CA ALA A 42 -6.07 24.26 -26.72
C ALA A 42 -6.31 22.74 -26.60
N ALA A 43 -6.99 22.34 -25.52
CA ALA A 43 -7.44 20.99 -25.24
C ALA A 43 -8.29 20.42 -26.38
N GLY A 44 -7.85 19.29 -26.94
CA GLY A 44 -8.63 18.50 -27.88
C GLY A 44 -9.70 17.68 -27.16
N ALA A 45 -10.96 17.93 -27.52
CA ALA A 45 -12.06 17.01 -27.28
C ALA A 45 -12.10 15.94 -28.39
N ALA A 46 -12.32 14.67 -28.04
CA ALA A 46 -13.26 13.77 -28.74
C ALA A 46 -13.25 12.35 -28.14
N GLY A 47 -14.46 11.78 -28.00
CA GLY A 47 -14.68 10.38 -27.70
C GLY A 47 -16.16 10.02 -27.48
N THR A 48 -17.06 10.48 -28.36
CA THR A 48 -18.46 10.00 -28.38
C THR A 48 -18.55 8.68 -29.14
N GLY A 49 -18.84 7.58 -28.43
CA GLY A 49 -19.13 6.30 -29.08
C GLY A 49 -19.65 5.26 -28.08
N GLY A 50 -20.94 4.91 -28.20
CA GLY A 50 -21.54 3.73 -27.58
C GLY A 50 -22.74 4.01 -26.69
N ALA A 51 -23.92 4.19 -27.29
CA ALA A 51 -25.19 4.07 -26.59
C ALA A 51 -25.49 2.58 -26.28
N GLY A 52 -24.72 2.00 -25.37
CA GLY A 52 -25.21 0.91 -24.51
C GLY A 52 -25.83 1.59 -23.28
N GLY A 53 -27.01 1.18 -22.86
CA GLY A 53 -27.66 1.74 -21.68
C GLY A 53 -26.71 1.65 -20.47
N ALA A 54 -26.07 2.77 -20.15
CA ALA A 54 -25.24 2.90 -18.97
C ALA A 54 -26.19 2.77 -17.78
N VAL A 55 -26.18 1.59 -17.14
CA VAL A 55 -26.55 1.51 -15.73
C VAL A 55 -25.68 2.57 -15.08
N THR A 56 -26.29 3.67 -14.65
CA THR A 56 -25.58 4.71 -13.90
C THR A 56 -24.96 3.99 -12.72
N GLN A 57 -23.63 3.83 -12.76
CA GLN A 57 -22.88 3.18 -11.70
C GLN A 57 -23.27 3.88 -10.40
N GLU A 58 -24.06 3.19 -9.59
CA GLU A 58 -24.47 3.70 -8.30
C GLU A 58 -23.17 3.87 -7.51
N ALA A 59 -22.89 5.11 -7.09
CA ALA A 59 -21.62 5.42 -6.46
C ALA A 59 -21.52 4.62 -5.15
N ILE A 60 -20.77 3.52 -5.20
CA ILE A 60 -20.37 2.77 -4.02
C ILE A 60 -19.32 3.62 -3.31
N VAL A 61 -19.56 3.92 -2.04
CA VAL A 61 -18.70 4.78 -1.23
C VAL A 61 -18.22 4.04 0.03
N PRO A 62 -16.97 4.26 0.47
CA PRO A 62 -16.46 3.68 1.69
C PRO A 62 -17.13 4.29 2.91
N VAL A 63 -17.35 3.46 3.94
CA VAL A 63 -17.74 3.88 5.28
C VAL A 63 -16.53 3.80 6.18
N TYR A 64 -16.11 4.96 6.68
CA TYR A 64 -15.06 5.12 7.67
C TYR A 64 -15.62 4.95 9.08
N ARG A 65 -14.88 4.29 9.97
CA ARG A 65 -15.24 4.15 11.38
C ARG A 65 -14.24 4.88 12.28
N TYR A 66 -14.80 5.62 13.22
CA TYR A 66 -14.09 6.31 14.28
C TYR A 66 -14.68 5.87 15.61
N VAL A 67 -13.83 5.54 16.58
CA VAL A 67 -14.24 5.08 17.93
C VAL A 67 -13.98 6.17 18.93
N GLY A 68 -15.05 6.66 19.56
CA GLY A 68 -15.00 7.61 20.65
C GLY A 68 -15.12 6.92 22.01
N PRO A 69 -15.02 7.67 23.11
CA PRO A 69 -15.19 7.11 24.46
C PRO A 69 -16.60 6.57 24.73
N GLN A 70 -17.61 7.08 24.03
CA GLN A 70 -19.03 6.82 24.28
C GLN A 70 -19.77 6.22 23.09
N ASP A 71 -19.26 6.38 21.86
CA ASP A 71 -19.92 5.87 20.66
C ASP A 71 -18.95 5.55 19.51
N HIS A 72 -19.53 5.10 18.41
CA HIS A 72 -18.87 4.96 17.12
C HIS A 72 -19.47 5.97 16.14
N LEU A 73 -18.60 6.68 15.42
CA LEU A 73 -18.99 7.47 14.27
C LEU A 73 -18.67 6.67 13.00
N TRP A 74 -19.71 6.32 12.25
CA TRP A 74 -19.60 5.84 10.88
C TRP A 74 -19.97 6.97 9.92
N THR A 75 -19.13 7.16 8.91
CA THR A 75 -19.33 8.24 7.94
C THR A 75 -18.79 7.88 6.57
N THR A 76 -19.42 8.39 5.53
CA THR A 76 -18.92 8.35 4.15
C THR A 76 -18.13 9.61 3.78
N ASP A 77 -18.14 10.64 4.62
CA ASP A 77 -17.40 11.87 4.42
C ASP A 77 -16.11 11.86 5.25
N ILE A 78 -14.97 11.68 4.57
CA ILE A 78 -13.65 11.69 5.22
C ILE A 78 -13.37 13.03 5.93
N ARG A 79 -14.02 14.12 5.53
CA ARG A 79 -13.82 15.44 6.15
C ARG A 79 -14.40 15.53 7.56
N GLU A 80 -15.35 14.65 7.92
CA GLU A 80 -15.84 14.56 9.31
C GLU A 80 -14.72 14.13 10.29
N GLN A 81 -13.58 13.62 9.79
CA GLN A 81 -12.38 13.38 10.59
C GLN A 81 -11.90 14.64 11.34
N ALA A 82 -11.93 15.79 10.68
CA ALA A 82 -11.46 17.04 11.27
C ALA A 82 -12.33 17.48 12.47
N THR A 83 -13.57 17.01 12.51
CA THR A 83 -14.54 17.29 13.57
C THR A 83 -14.64 16.16 14.61
N ALA A 84 -13.99 15.02 14.37
CA ALA A 84 -13.99 13.84 15.25
C ALA A 84 -12.95 13.97 16.39
N ALA A 85 -12.85 15.14 17.01
CA ALA A 85 -11.95 15.35 18.15
C ALA A 85 -12.31 14.39 19.29
N GLY A 86 -11.32 13.63 19.76
CA GLY A 86 -11.52 12.59 20.79
C GLY A 86 -11.89 11.21 20.26
N TYR A 87 -12.01 11.03 18.94
CA TYR A 87 -12.16 9.72 18.32
C TYR A 87 -10.83 9.16 17.82
N THR A 88 -10.71 7.84 17.84
CA THR A 88 -9.65 7.09 17.18
C THR A 88 -10.16 6.53 15.86
N TRP A 89 -9.47 6.82 14.76
CA TRP A 89 -9.83 6.29 13.46
C TRP A 89 -9.43 4.82 13.32
N GLU A 90 -10.36 3.99 12.85
CA GLU A 90 -10.16 2.55 12.64
C GLU A 90 -10.18 2.14 11.16
N GLY A 91 -10.21 3.11 10.24
CA GLY A 91 -10.17 2.86 8.79
C GLY A 91 -11.54 2.66 8.16
N THR A 92 -11.56 1.95 7.02
CA THR A 92 -12.77 1.65 6.25
C THR A 92 -13.35 0.31 6.70
N THR A 93 -14.59 0.31 7.19
CA THR A 93 -15.23 -0.89 7.76
C THR A 93 -16.13 -1.62 6.75
N PHE A 94 -16.78 -0.90 5.83
CA PHE A 94 -17.62 -1.46 4.77
C PHE A 94 -17.87 -0.42 3.67
N HIS A 95 -18.56 -0.82 2.60
CA HIS A 95 -19.04 0.09 1.57
C HIS A 95 -20.56 0.16 1.60
N VAL A 96 -21.11 1.27 1.12
CA VAL A 96 -22.56 1.45 0.96
C VAL A 96 -22.84 2.08 -0.40
N TYR A 97 -24.08 2.01 -0.85
CA TYR A 97 -24.50 2.77 -2.01
C TYR A 97 -24.84 4.20 -1.58
N ALA A 98 -24.19 5.19 -2.18
CA ALA A 98 -24.44 6.61 -1.88
C ALA A 98 -25.87 7.04 -2.25
N LYS A 99 -26.48 6.35 -3.21
CA LYS A 99 -27.88 6.52 -3.63
C LYS A 99 -28.59 5.16 -3.56
N PRO A 100 -29.92 5.13 -3.42
CA PRO A 100 -30.66 3.86 -3.40
C PRO A 100 -30.34 3.06 -4.66
N PRO A 101 -29.76 1.85 -4.55
CA PRO A 101 -29.63 0.99 -5.70
C PRO A 101 -31.02 0.53 -6.12
N ALA A 102 -31.27 0.46 -7.43
CA ALA A 102 -32.58 0.22 -8.06
C ALA A 102 -33.61 -0.54 -7.17
N ALA A 103 -34.79 0.07 -6.93
CA ALA A 103 -36.02 -0.42 -6.26
C ALA A 103 -35.96 -1.24 -4.94
N ALA A 104 -34.88 -1.93 -4.58
CA ALA A 104 -34.82 -2.89 -3.48
C ALA A 104 -33.70 -2.57 -2.49
N SER A 105 -33.67 -1.32 -2.03
CA SER A 105 -32.76 -0.87 -0.99
C SER A 105 -33.46 -0.08 0.11
N ARG A 106 -32.78 0.03 1.25
CA ARG A 106 -33.21 0.85 2.37
C ARG A 106 -32.04 1.68 2.89
N PRO A 107 -32.29 2.89 3.41
CA PRO A 107 -31.24 3.70 4.01
C PRO A 107 -30.77 3.10 5.34
N ILE A 108 -29.50 3.36 5.68
CA ILE A 108 -29.01 3.31 7.05
C ILE A 108 -29.20 4.71 7.63
N HIS A 109 -30.27 4.89 8.41
CA HIS A 109 -30.54 6.13 9.13
C HIS A 109 -29.44 6.38 10.17
N ARG A 110 -29.05 7.64 10.33
CA ARG A 110 -28.10 8.11 11.33
C ARG A 110 -28.82 9.13 12.23
N VAL A 111 -28.95 8.81 13.51
CA VAL A 111 -29.63 9.67 14.50
C VAL A 111 -28.68 10.00 15.63
N ARG A 112 -28.52 11.28 15.96
CA ARG A 112 -27.75 11.72 17.14
C ARG A 112 -28.66 11.87 18.35
N ASN A 113 -28.31 11.25 19.48
CA ASN A 113 -29.17 11.17 20.67
C ASN A 113 -28.52 11.72 21.96
N GLY A 114 -27.81 12.85 21.92
CA GLY A 114 -27.19 13.49 23.09
C GLY A 114 -26.04 12.71 23.76
N VAL A 115 -25.98 11.39 23.60
CA VAL A 115 -24.92 10.49 24.04
C VAL A 115 -24.01 10.10 22.87
N GLY A 116 -24.57 9.88 21.68
CA GLY A 116 -23.80 9.53 20.50
C GLY A 116 -24.66 9.37 19.24
N HIS A 117 -24.19 8.53 18.33
CA HIS A 117 -24.88 8.19 17.09
C HIS A 117 -25.51 6.79 17.15
N ILE A 118 -26.75 6.70 16.70
CA ILE A 118 -27.47 5.44 16.48
C ILE A 118 -27.67 5.25 14.98
N TYR A 119 -27.43 4.02 14.53
CA TYR A 119 -27.58 3.60 13.14
C TYR A 119 -28.62 2.50 13.04
N THR A 120 -29.59 2.67 12.13
CA THR A 120 -30.67 1.69 11.95
C THR A 120 -31.17 1.66 10.52
N THR A 121 -31.57 0.48 10.06
CA THR A 121 -32.31 0.30 8.81
C THR A 121 -33.80 0.02 9.04
N ASP A 122 -34.24 0.03 10.32
CA ASP A 122 -35.63 -0.10 10.71
C ASP A 122 -36.29 1.28 10.78
N ALA A 123 -37.25 1.52 9.89
CA ALA A 123 -37.99 2.78 9.82
C ALA A 123 -38.82 3.07 11.07
N ALA A 124 -39.31 2.04 11.76
CA ALA A 124 -40.07 2.22 13.00
C ALA A 124 -39.16 2.63 14.16
N GLU A 125 -37.97 2.03 14.24
CA GLU A 125 -36.94 2.44 15.20
C GLU A 125 -36.46 3.87 14.94
N HIS A 126 -36.20 4.22 13.68
CA HIS A 126 -35.85 5.58 13.28
C HIS A 126 -36.90 6.59 13.76
N ALA A 127 -38.18 6.35 13.45
CA ALA A 127 -39.27 7.21 13.90
C ALA A 127 -39.37 7.32 15.43
N ALA A 128 -39.16 6.21 16.15
CA ALA A 128 -39.19 6.20 17.62
C ALA A 128 -38.04 7.03 18.23
N LEU A 129 -36.84 6.97 17.64
CA LEU A 129 -35.70 7.77 18.08
C LEU A 129 -35.94 9.27 17.88
N LEU A 130 -36.55 9.66 16.76
CA LEU A 130 -36.93 11.06 16.51
C LEU A 130 -38.01 11.53 17.48
N ALA A 131 -39.00 10.69 17.79
CA ALA A 131 -40.03 11.00 18.77
C ALA A 131 -39.49 11.20 20.20
N GLN A 132 -38.32 10.62 20.50
CA GLN A 132 -37.61 10.79 21.77
C GLN A 132 -36.67 12.02 21.80
N GLY A 133 -36.70 12.86 20.76
CA GLY A 133 -35.85 14.05 20.65
C GLY A 133 -34.49 13.81 19.98
N GLY A 134 -34.31 12.66 19.32
CA GLY A 134 -33.15 12.43 18.46
C GLY A 134 -33.08 13.43 17.29
N ILE A 135 -31.87 13.83 16.92
CA ILE A 135 -31.61 14.69 15.77
C ILE A 135 -31.36 13.79 14.55
N ASP A 136 -32.20 13.94 13.53
CA ASP A 136 -32.02 13.24 12.26
C ASP A 136 -30.83 13.82 11.50
N GLU A 137 -29.96 12.96 10.98
CA GLU A 137 -28.83 13.35 10.16
C GLU A 137 -28.93 12.71 8.77
N THR A 138 -28.07 13.16 7.85
CA THR A 138 -27.97 12.53 6.53
C THR A 138 -27.72 11.02 6.70
N PRO A 139 -28.49 10.16 6.01
CA PRO A 139 -28.25 8.72 6.05
C PRO A 139 -26.81 8.38 5.68
N LEU A 140 -26.26 7.36 6.34
CA LEU A 140 -24.90 6.90 6.07
C LEU A 140 -24.75 6.41 4.62
N GLY A 141 -25.83 5.82 4.08
CA GLY A 141 -25.94 5.31 2.72
C GLY A 141 -27.11 4.35 2.62
N HIS A 142 -27.13 3.54 1.57
CA HIS A 142 -28.16 2.52 1.33
C HIS A 142 -27.56 1.12 1.31
N VAL A 143 -28.36 0.15 1.72
CA VAL A 143 -28.07 -1.29 1.68
C VAL A 143 -29.13 -2.02 0.88
N ALA A 144 -28.74 -3.06 0.17
CA ALA A 144 -29.70 -3.93 -0.52
C ALA A 144 -30.52 -4.73 0.50
N THR A 145 -31.80 -4.97 0.21
CA THR A 145 -32.69 -5.70 1.12
C THR A 145 -32.63 -7.22 0.95
N ALA A 146 -31.96 -7.71 -0.09
CA ALA A 146 -31.84 -9.12 -0.41
C ALA A 146 -30.38 -9.49 -0.70
N ALA A 147 -30.03 -10.75 -0.42
CA ALA A 147 -28.72 -11.29 -0.74
C ALA A 147 -28.52 -11.37 -2.26
N ALA A 148 -27.30 -11.12 -2.72
CA ALA A 148 -26.87 -11.33 -4.10
C ALA A 148 -25.44 -11.91 -4.11
N PRO A 149 -24.99 -12.56 -5.21
CA PRO A 149 -23.70 -13.23 -5.28
C PRO A 149 -22.48 -12.32 -4.98
N ASP A 150 -22.63 -11.03 -5.19
CA ASP A 150 -21.64 -9.99 -5.06
C ASP A 150 -21.80 -9.12 -3.80
N LEU A 151 -22.72 -9.49 -2.90
CA LEU A 151 -22.96 -8.76 -1.65
C LEU A 151 -22.66 -9.61 -0.43
N VAL A 152 -22.27 -8.93 0.65
CA VAL A 152 -22.04 -9.53 1.98
C VAL A 152 -23.04 -8.95 2.99
N PRO A 153 -23.45 -9.72 4.01
CA PRO A 153 -24.36 -9.20 5.02
C PRO A 153 -23.68 -8.10 5.85
N LEU A 154 -24.40 -7.00 6.08
CA LEU A 154 -24.05 -6.00 7.08
C LEU A 154 -24.67 -6.44 8.42
N LEU A 155 -23.82 -6.95 9.29
CA LEU A 155 -24.17 -7.45 10.61
C LEU A 155 -24.32 -6.29 11.58
N THR A 156 -25.33 -6.38 12.45
CA THR A 156 -25.52 -5.43 13.55
C THR A 156 -25.24 -6.11 14.89
N SER A 157 -24.84 -5.34 15.89
CA SER A 157 -24.88 -5.77 17.30
C SER A 157 -25.18 -4.59 18.20
N VAL A 158 -25.80 -4.84 19.35
CA VAL A 158 -26.21 -3.81 20.30
C VAL A 158 -25.75 -4.21 21.71
N ARG A 159 -25.09 -3.29 22.40
CA ARG A 159 -24.71 -3.45 23.82
C ARG A 159 -25.83 -2.89 24.72
N GLY A 160 -25.88 -3.33 25.98
CA GLY A 160 -26.94 -2.95 26.93
C GLY A 160 -27.09 -1.43 27.20
N ASP A 161 -26.07 -0.63 26.89
CA ASP A 161 -26.09 0.83 26.95
C ASP A 161 -26.56 1.49 25.64
N GLY A 162 -26.99 0.71 24.66
CA GLY A 162 -27.46 1.17 23.36
C GLY A 162 -26.36 1.37 22.31
N LEU A 163 -25.09 1.16 22.67
CA LEU A 163 -23.99 1.25 21.71
C LEU A 163 -24.18 0.20 20.61
N ARG A 164 -24.05 0.63 19.36
CA ARG A 164 -24.19 -0.24 18.18
C ARG A 164 -22.83 -0.59 17.60
N LEU A 165 -22.79 -1.71 16.89
CA LEU A 165 -21.70 -2.13 16.02
C LEU A 165 -22.29 -2.47 14.65
N LEU A 166 -21.71 -1.90 13.59
CA LEU A 166 -21.95 -2.28 12.20
C LEU A 166 -20.68 -2.92 11.64
N THR A 167 -20.78 -4.14 11.11
CA THR A 167 -19.63 -4.86 10.56
C THR A 167 -20.03 -5.85 9.47
N THR A 168 -19.14 -6.11 8.52
CA THR A 168 -19.25 -7.23 7.57
C THR A 168 -18.46 -8.46 8.04
N SER A 169 -17.77 -8.38 9.18
CA SER A 169 -16.91 -9.44 9.73
C SER A 169 -17.63 -10.24 10.81
N PRO A 170 -17.96 -11.53 10.56
CA PRO A 170 -18.50 -12.41 11.60
C PRO A 170 -17.55 -12.62 12.78
N VAL A 171 -16.23 -12.55 12.52
CA VAL A 171 -15.20 -12.66 13.56
C VAL A 171 -15.27 -11.46 14.50
N GLU A 172 -15.40 -10.25 13.96
CA GLU A 172 -15.56 -9.03 14.75
C GLU A 172 -16.87 -9.07 15.56
N GLN A 173 -17.97 -9.48 14.95
CA GLN A 173 -19.26 -9.63 15.66
C GLN A 173 -19.14 -10.61 16.84
N THR A 174 -18.44 -11.73 16.63
CA THR A 174 -18.20 -12.74 17.68
C THR A 174 -17.31 -12.18 18.80
N ALA A 175 -16.24 -11.46 18.46
CA ALA A 175 -15.36 -10.82 19.44
C ALA A 175 -16.11 -9.75 20.26
N ALA A 176 -17.00 -8.99 19.62
CA ALA A 176 -17.82 -7.98 20.28
C ALA A 176 -18.77 -8.56 21.35
N ALA A 177 -19.16 -9.84 21.23
CA ALA A 177 -19.93 -10.51 22.28
C ALA A 177 -19.19 -10.53 23.63
N GLY A 178 -17.85 -10.67 23.61
CA GLY A 178 -17.01 -10.56 24.81
C GLY A 178 -17.02 -9.17 25.45
N LEU A 179 -17.47 -8.14 24.71
CA LEU A 179 -17.62 -6.76 25.17
C LEU A 179 -19.08 -6.41 25.53
N GLY A 180 -19.95 -7.43 25.62
CA GLY A 180 -21.36 -7.28 25.99
C GLY A 180 -22.30 -6.88 24.86
N PHE A 181 -21.85 -6.95 23.60
CA PHE A 181 -22.73 -6.76 22.45
C PHE A 181 -23.54 -8.03 22.19
N ALA A 182 -24.86 -7.90 22.08
CA ALA A 182 -25.73 -8.94 21.57
C ALA A 182 -25.85 -8.81 20.04
N PRO A 183 -25.72 -9.92 19.28
CA PRO A 183 -25.91 -9.88 17.84
C PRO A 183 -27.36 -9.47 17.50
N GLY A 184 -27.49 -8.53 16.57
CA GLY A 184 -28.75 -8.07 16.03
C GLY A 184 -29.08 -8.68 14.67
N PRO A 185 -30.20 -8.27 14.04
CA PRO A 185 -30.53 -8.71 12.69
C PRO A 185 -29.51 -8.20 11.66
N VAL A 186 -29.51 -8.81 10.48
CA VAL A 186 -28.79 -8.28 9.31
C VAL A 186 -29.44 -6.96 8.89
N ALA A 187 -28.67 -5.87 8.91
CA ALA A 187 -29.17 -4.53 8.52
C ALA A 187 -29.54 -4.49 7.03
N GLY A 188 -28.82 -5.25 6.21
CA GLY A 188 -28.99 -5.42 4.78
C GLY A 188 -27.75 -6.07 4.17
N PHE A 189 -27.60 -5.95 2.86
CA PHE A 189 -26.48 -6.49 2.12
C PHE A 189 -25.71 -5.35 1.44
N VAL A 190 -24.38 -5.39 1.57
CA VAL A 190 -23.47 -4.34 1.10
C VAL A 190 -22.43 -4.92 0.15
N PRO A 191 -21.84 -4.10 -0.73
CA PRO A 191 -20.66 -4.52 -1.48
C PRO A 191 -19.53 -4.93 -0.52
N PRO A 192 -18.74 -5.97 -0.84
CA PRO A 192 -17.68 -6.46 0.02
C PRO A 192 -16.63 -5.38 0.32
N THR A 193 -16.03 -5.47 1.51
CA THR A 193 -14.83 -4.72 1.88
C THR A 193 -13.63 -5.23 1.10
N GLY A 194 -13.39 -4.67 -0.08
CA GLY A 194 -12.22 -4.96 -0.90
C GLY A 194 -12.38 -4.40 -2.31
N PRO A 195 -11.32 -4.36 -3.12
CA PRO A 195 -11.35 -3.81 -4.48
C PRO A 195 -12.24 -4.55 -5.49
N ARG A 196 -13.05 -5.51 -5.06
CA ARG A 196 -14.09 -6.08 -5.90
C ARG A 196 -15.29 -5.14 -5.92
N ALA A 197 -15.19 -4.10 -6.75
CA ALA A 197 -16.38 -3.74 -7.51
C ALA A 197 -16.87 -5.04 -8.20
N PRO A 198 -18.19 -5.33 -8.21
CA PRO A 198 -18.75 -6.55 -8.81
C PRO A 198 -18.25 -6.80 -10.24
N ASP A 199 -17.89 -5.73 -10.95
CA ASP A 199 -17.43 -5.75 -12.34
C ASP A 199 -15.91 -5.57 -12.52
N ASN A 200 -15.11 -5.51 -11.44
CA ASN A 200 -13.65 -5.39 -11.54
C ASN A 200 -12.98 -6.74 -11.25
N PRO A 201 -12.63 -7.53 -12.29
CA PRO A 201 -11.97 -8.82 -12.10
C PRO A 201 -10.51 -8.67 -11.65
N TYR A 202 -9.98 -7.45 -11.63
CA TYR A 202 -8.57 -7.20 -11.35
C TYR A 202 -8.34 -6.97 -9.86
N THR A 203 -7.33 -7.65 -9.33
CA THR A 203 -6.71 -7.24 -8.07
C THR A 203 -5.56 -6.31 -8.41
N VAL A 204 -5.61 -5.09 -7.91
CA VAL A 204 -4.53 -4.11 -8.10
C VAL A 204 -3.58 -4.19 -6.91
N GLY A 205 -2.28 -4.12 -7.17
CA GLY A 205 -1.25 -4.06 -6.13
C GLY A 205 -0.17 -3.06 -6.53
N ALA A 206 0.79 -2.88 -5.63
CA ALA A 206 1.93 -1.99 -5.87
C ALA A 206 3.25 -2.70 -5.63
N TYR A 207 4.26 -2.34 -6.41
CA TYR A 207 5.63 -2.68 -6.08
C TYR A 207 6.06 -1.90 -4.83
N TYR A 208 6.67 -2.60 -3.87
CA TYR A 208 7.03 -2.05 -2.58
C TYR A 208 8.55 -2.13 -2.38
N PHE A 209 9.17 -0.95 -2.38
CA PHE A 209 10.60 -0.81 -2.17
C PHE A 209 10.91 -0.75 -0.66
N GLY A 210 11.37 -1.88 -0.11
CA GLY A 210 11.48 -2.12 1.33
C GLY A 210 12.77 -1.65 2.02
N MET A 211 13.59 -0.83 1.37
CA MET A 211 14.99 -0.59 1.78
C MET A 211 15.23 0.73 2.56
N TRP A 212 14.20 1.52 2.85
CA TRP A 212 14.30 2.76 3.63
C TRP A 212 14.40 2.49 5.15
N SER A 213 15.49 1.86 5.59
CA SER A 213 15.80 1.59 6.99
C SER A 213 17.30 1.74 7.26
N ALA A 214 17.68 1.99 8.51
CA ALA A 214 19.07 2.12 8.90
C ALA A 214 19.90 0.86 8.56
N GLN A 215 19.36 -0.32 8.86
CA GLN A 215 20.05 -1.59 8.65
C GLN A 215 20.22 -1.91 7.17
N ALA A 216 19.15 -1.84 6.37
CA ALA A 216 19.21 -1.95 4.91
C ALA A 216 20.27 -1.04 4.32
N PHE A 217 20.32 0.20 4.80
CA PHE A 217 21.25 1.18 4.31
C PHE A 217 22.71 0.86 4.68
N GLN A 218 22.95 0.36 5.89
CA GLN A 218 24.27 -0.09 6.33
C GLN A 218 24.74 -1.37 5.61
N SER A 219 23.83 -2.28 5.26
CA SER A 219 24.19 -3.56 4.68
C SER A 219 24.62 -3.47 3.22
N ILE A 220 24.24 -2.40 2.51
CA ILE A 220 24.74 -2.09 1.17
C ILE A 220 26.20 -1.64 1.28
N ASN A 221 27.10 -2.61 1.43
CA ASN A 221 28.54 -2.43 1.63
C ASN A 221 29.11 -1.44 0.60
N GLY A 222 29.52 -0.26 1.09
CA GLY A 222 30.01 0.86 0.28
C GLY A 222 29.15 2.12 0.36
N TRP A 223 27.92 2.04 0.85
CA TRP A 223 27.07 3.20 1.02
C TRP A 223 27.36 4.05 2.25
N PRO A 224 27.92 3.59 3.38
CA PRO A 224 28.43 4.54 4.39
C PRO A 224 29.55 5.42 3.81
N PHE A 225 30.34 4.90 2.88
CA PHE A 225 31.31 5.67 2.12
C PHE A 225 30.63 6.57 1.08
N GLY A 226 29.67 6.06 0.31
CA GLY A 226 28.85 6.87 -0.61
C GLY A 226 28.10 7.99 0.09
N ASN A 227 27.41 7.72 1.18
CA ASN A 227 26.67 8.69 1.97
C ASN A 227 27.61 9.72 2.59
N ARG A 228 28.78 9.30 3.08
CA ARG A 228 29.81 10.23 3.53
C ARG A 228 30.40 11.07 2.38
N LEU A 229 30.57 10.48 1.20
CA LEU A 229 31.08 11.17 0.00
C LEU A 229 30.08 12.17 -0.55
N PHE A 230 28.80 11.81 -0.61
CA PHE A 230 27.74 12.62 -1.20
C PHE A 230 27.12 13.57 -0.18
N TYR A 231 26.89 13.11 1.06
CA TYR A 231 26.10 13.82 2.07
C TYR A 231 26.85 14.24 3.34
N GLY A 232 28.14 13.92 3.46
CA GLY A 232 28.97 14.34 4.58
C GLY A 232 29.02 13.32 5.73
N ALA A 233 30.03 13.47 6.59
CA ALA A 233 30.28 12.53 7.68
C ALA A 233 29.26 12.63 8.83
N ASP A 234 28.53 13.73 8.90
CA ASP A 234 27.49 14.08 9.87
C ASP A 234 26.13 13.45 9.57
N ARG A 235 25.98 12.78 8.42
CA ARG A 235 24.71 12.18 7.96
C ARG A 235 24.75 10.66 7.77
N GLN A 236 25.62 9.98 8.51
CA GLN A 236 25.76 8.53 8.43
C GLN A 236 24.49 7.76 8.83
N ASP A 237 23.61 8.39 9.61
CA ASP A 237 22.36 7.82 10.10
C ASP A 237 21.12 8.27 9.31
N ASP A 238 21.28 9.00 8.20
CA ASP A 238 20.15 9.42 7.35
C ASP A 238 19.99 8.47 6.14
N TRP A 239 19.13 7.46 6.29
CA TRP A 239 18.80 6.53 5.22
C TRP A 239 17.86 7.12 4.16
N TRP A 240 17.39 8.36 4.30
CA TRP A 240 16.57 9.06 3.31
C TRP A 240 17.36 9.81 2.23
N LEU A 241 18.70 9.73 2.25
CA LEU A 241 19.55 10.04 1.10
C LEU A 241 19.28 11.39 0.42
N GLY A 242 19.13 12.44 1.22
CA GLY A 242 18.89 13.79 0.70
C GLY A 242 17.50 14.05 0.11
N VAL A 243 16.58 13.08 0.11
CA VAL A 243 15.16 13.34 -0.16
C VAL A 243 14.61 14.37 0.84
N ARG A 244 15.07 14.28 2.09
CA ARG A 244 14.77 15.27 3.13
C ARG A 244 15.36 16.66 2.81
N ASP A 245 16.54 16.71 2.21
CA ASP A 245 17.18 17.96 1.81
C ASP A 245 16.46 18.62 0.64
N LEU A 246 16.04 17.84 -0.36
CA LEU A 246 15.21 18.34 -1.46
C LEU A 246 13.90 18.93 -0.92
N HIS A 247 13.24 18.22 -0.01
CA HIS A 247 12.01 18.70 0.62
C HIS A 247 12.22 20.01 1.43
N THR A 248 13.28 20.09 2.22
CA THR A 248 13.57 21.25 3.10
C THR A 248 14.37 22.36 2.42
N LYS A 249 14.75 22.17 1.15
CA LYS A 249 15.67 23.03 0.39
C LYS A 249 17.02 23.25 1.09
N ASN A 250 17.48 22.26 1.85
CA ASN A 250 18.79 22.31 2.50
C ASN A 250 19.89 21.90 1.52
N CYS A 251 20.24 22.79 0.61
CA CYS A 251 21.21 22.51 -0.47
C CYS A 251 22.68 22.58 -0.02
N SER A 252 22.95 22.71 1.29
CA SER A 252 24.31 22.83 1.83
C SER A 252 24.96 21.48 2.14
N VAL A 253 24.54 20.43 1.43
CA VAL A 253 24.98 19.06 1.67
C VAL A 253 26.50 18.94 1.39
N PRO A 254 27.34 18.67 2.41
CA PRO A 254 28.79 18.61 2.22
C PRO A 254 29.18 17.41 1.34
N GLY A 255 29.74 17.66 0.16
CA GLY A 255 30.21 16.61 -0.76
C GLY A 255 29.45 16.51 -2.08
N THR A 256 28.25 17.09 -2.19
CA THR A 256 27.54 17.25 -3.46
C THR A 256 28.02 18.50 -4.21
N SER A 257 29.32 18.60 -4.53
CA SER A 257 29.76 19.53 -5.56
C SER A 257 29.31 19.11 -6.98
N SER A 258 28.44 18.08 -7.08
CA SER A 258 27.73 17.75 -8.31
C SER A 258 26.84 18.93 -8.68
N PRO A 259 27.14 19.63 -9.80
CA PRO A 259 26.35 20.78 -10.24
C PRO A 259 24.86 20.47 -10.38
N GLY A 260 24.52 19.19 -10.62
CA GLY A 260 23.14 18.73 -10.75
C GLY A 260 22.33 18.79 -9.45
N PHE A 261 22.91 18.43 -8.29
CA PHE A 261 22.14 18.37 -7.04
C PHE A 261 21.76 19.78 -6.55
N ASN A 262 22.70 20.71 -6.57
CA ASN A 262 22.43 22.10 -6.18
C ASN A 262 21.44 22.78 -7.11
N ALA A 263 21.44 22.43 -8.39
CA ALA A 263 20.47 22.94 -9.36
C ALA A 263 19.06 22.41 -9.05
N ILE A 264 18.88 21.09 -8.89
CA ILE A 264 17.54 20.53 -8.60
C ILE A 264 17.05 20.89 -7.20
N CYS A 265 17.92 21.08 -6.22
CA CYS A 265 17.54 21.39 -4.84
C CYS A 265 16.85 22.77 -4.69
N GLN A 266 16.98 23.65 -5.69
CA GLN A 266 16.24 24.92 -5.71
C GLN A 266 14.77 24.75 -6.11
N ASP A 267 14.43 23.68 -6.83
CA ASP A 267 13.06 23.43 -7.28
C ASP A 267 12.10 23.13 -6.11
N ASP A 268 10.81 23.10 -6.40
CA ASP A 268 9.82 22.71 -5.40
C ASP A 268 9.67 21.19 -5.33
N TRP A 269 10.23 20.63 -4.25
CA TRP A 269 10.09 19.22 -3.90
C TRP A 269 9.28 19.01 -2.63
N SER A 270 8.40 19.97 -2.28
CA SER A 270 7.55 19.86 -1.10
C SER A 270 6.72 18.56 -1.08
N ALA A 271 6.31 18.08 -2.27
CA ALA A 271 5.60 16.83 -2.47
C ALA A 271 6.39 15.55 -2.12
N LEU A 272 7.71 15.63 -1.93
CA LEU A 272 8.52 14.48 -1.51
C LEU A 272 8.43 14.18 -0.02
N ALA A 273 7.87 15.07 0.80
CA ALA A 273 7.60 14.74 2.20
C ALA A 273 6.56 13.61 2.28
N PRO A 274 6.91 12.45 2.86
CA PRO A 274 5.92 11.40 3.02
C PRO A 274 4.80 11.86 3.95
N ALA A 275 3.56 11.52 3.62
CA ALA A 275 2.38 11.93 4.39
C ALA A 275 2.40 11.45 5.86
N ILE A 276 3.17 10.40 6.17
CA ILE A 276 3.35 9.87 7.52
C ILE A 276 4.67 10.32 8.17
N GLY A 277 5.30 11.35 7.61
CA GLY A 277 6.64 11.81 7.98
C GLY A 277 7.73 10.90 7.41
N PHE A 278 8.98 11.32 7.56
CA PHE A 278 10.13 10.49 7.20
C PHE A 278 10.25 9.33 8.20
N TYR A 279 10.18 8.10 7.71
CA TYR A 279 10.00 6.89 8.52
C TYR A 279 11.17 5.91 8.40
N ASP A 280 11.17 4.91 9.27
CA ASP A 280 11.99 3.70 9.16
C ASP A 280 11.11 2.53 8.73
N LEU A 281 11.50 1.81 7.68
CA LEU A 281 10.79 0.60 7.21
C LEU A 281 11.08 -0.63 8.06
N ALA A 282 12.07 -0.61 8.96
CA ALA A 282 12.23 -1.60 10.00
C ALA A 282 11.19 -1.45 11.13
N ASP A 283 10.43 -0.34 11.17
CA ASP A 283 9.34 -0.17 12.13
C ASP A 283 8.03 -0.78 11.61
N VAL A 284 7.52 -1.75 12.37
CA VAL A 284 6.22 -2.40 12.14
C VAL A 284 5.07 -1.38 12.11
N SER A 285 5.16 -0.29 12.89
CA SER A 285 4.14 0.77 12.90
C SER A 285 4.05 1.50 11.54
N THR A 286 5.20 1.69 10.87
CA THR A 286 5.27 2.24 9.51
C THR A 286 4.60 1.32 8.51
N ALA A 287 4.92 0.01 8.56
CA ALA A 287 4.31 -0.98 7.68
C ALA A 287 2.78 -1.02 7.83
N ARG A 288 2.24 -0.92 9.06
CA ARG A 288 0.79 -0.83 9.31
C ARG A 288 0.16 0.39 8.66
N LYS A 289 0.80 1.57 8.77
CA LYS A 289 0.32 2.80 8.11
C LYS A 289 0.27 2.65 6.59
N HIS A 290 1.30 2.05 5.97
CA HIS A 290 1.30 1.80 4.53
C HIS A 290 0.24 0.78 4.10
N ILE A 291 0.07 -0.32 4.83
CA ILE A 291 -1.01 -1.30 4.57
C ILE A 291 -2.36 -0.58 4.62
N GLN A 292 -2.59 0.23 5.64
CA GLN A 292 -3.81 0.99 5.81
C GLN A 292 -4.07 1.94 4.64
N GLN A 293 -3.09 2.77 4.28
CA GLN A 293 -3.17 3.68 3.14
C GLN A 293 -3.44 2.93 1.83
N ALA A 294 -2.72 1.84 1.57
CA ALA A 294 -2.84 1.06 0.35
C ALA A 294 -4.25 0.46 0.23
N ARG A 295 -4.76 -0.17 1.29
CA ARG A 295 -6.11 -0.76 1.29
C ARG A 295 -7.20 0.29 1.11
N GLN A 296 -7.05 1.45 1.73
CA GLN A 296 -8.00 2.56 1.58
C GLN A 296 -8.08 3.09 0.16
N ASN A 297 -7.01 2.92 -0.61
CA ASN A 297 -6.92 3.32 -2.00
C ASN A 297 -7.05 2.13 -2.97
N GLY A 298 -7.62 1.02 -2.51
CA GLY A 298 -8.00 -0.11 -3.36
C GLY A 298 -6.88 -1.08 -3.73
N LEU A 299 -5.70 -0.97 -3.10
CA LEU A 299 -4.64 -1.96 -3.28
C LEU A 299 -4.93 -3.21 -2.44
N GLY A 300 -4.85 -4.37 -3.09
CA GLY A 300 -5.05 -5.68 -2.45
C GLY A 300 -3.75 -6.40 -2.10
N PHE A 301 -2.61 -5.95 -2.64
CA PHE A 301 -1.31 -6.56 -2.33
C PHE A 301 -0.12 -5.63 -2.55
N PHE A 302 1.01 -6.03 -1.99
CA PHE A 302 2.33 -5.50 -2.32
C PHE A 302 3.23 -6.57 -2.96
N THR A 303 3.99 -6.19 -3.99
CA THR A 303 5.10 -7.00 -4.51
C THR A 303 6.40 -6.45 -3.93
N PHE A 304 7.02 -7.15 -2.99
CA PHE A 304 8.23 -6.70 -2.32
C PHE A 304 9.46 -6.96 -3.16
N TYR A 305 10.32 -5.95 -3.29
CA TYR A 305 11.70 -6.15 -3.70
C TYR A 305 12.37 -7.06 -2.67
N TRP A 306 12.95 -8.15 -3.14
CA TRP A 306 13.58 -9.15 -2.29
C TRP A 306 15.01 -9.39 -2.76
N PHE A 307 15.96 -9.30 -1.83
CA PHE A 307 17.38 -9.40 -2.14
C PHE A 307 18.08 -10.57 -1.44
N TRP A 308 19.09 -11.09 -2.13
CA TRP A 308 20.00 -12.11 -1.65
C TRP A 308 21.42 -11.56 -1.61
N ASN A 309 22.14 -11.85 -0.52
CA ASN A 309 23.54 -11.51 -0.40
C ASN A 309 24.43 -12.71 -0.78
N THR A 310 25.09 -12.63 -1.94
CA THR A 310 25.94 -13.71 -2.45
C THR A 310 27.14 -14.01 -1.56
N PHE A 311 27.68 -13.01 -0.85
CA PHE A 311 28.88 -13.18 -0.01
C PHE A 311 28.57 -13.90 1.31
N THR A 312 27.40 -13.64 1.87
CA THR A 312 26.97 -14.22 3.15
C THR A 312 25.97 -15.37 2.99
N ASN A 313 25.52 -15.63 1.75
CA ASN A 313 24.58 -16.69 1.41
C ASN A 313 23.30 -16.64 2.26
N ARG A 314 22.72 -15.44 2.40
CA ARG A 314 21.50 -15.17 3.17
C ARG A 314 20.71 -14.02 2.55
N GLU A 315 19.49 -13.87 3.00
CA GLU A 315 18.65 -12.70 2.72
C GLU A 315 19.31 -11.42 3.21
N ASP A 316 19.10 -10.31 2.50
CA ASP A 316 19.66 -9.01 2.86
C ASP A 316 18.71 -7.89 2.44
N VAL A 317 18.82 -6.72 3.07
CA VAL A 317 18.05 -5.51 2.75
C VAL A 317 16.52 -5.70 2.68
N ASN A 318 15.98 -6.66 3.43
CA ASN A 318 14.56 -7.04 3.39
C ASN A 318 13.76 -6.51 4.59
N ASP A 319 14.26 -5.50 5.31
CA ASP A 319 13.66 -5.01 6.56
C ASP A 319 12.20 -4.59 6.39
N GLY A 320 11.85 -3.90 5.30
CA GLY A 320 10.46 -3.52 5.01
C GLY A 320 9.53 -4.73 4.80
N LEU A 321 10.02 -5.83 4.22
CA LEU A 321 9.25 -7.07 4.11
C LEU A 321 9.07 -7.70 5.48
N GLU A 322 10.11 -7.78 6.29
CA GLU A 322 10.03 -8.37 7.64
C GLU A 322 9.04 -7.59 8.53
N SER A 323 9.10 -6.26 8.52
CA SER A 323 8.14 -5.41 9.23
C SER A 323 6.71 -5.62 8.74
N PHE A 324 6.50 -5.76 7.43
CA PHE A 324 5.20 -6.08 6.86
C PHE A 324 4.68 -7.44 7.33
N LEU A 325 5.53 -8.47 7.37
CA LEU A 325 5.12 -9.80 7.83
C LEU A 325 4.80 -9.81 9.33
N GLN A 326 5.44 -8.94 10.11
CA GLN A 326 5.18 -8.73 11.53
C GLN A 326 3.99 -7.81 11.84
N ALA A 327 3.58 -6.97 10.89
CA ALA A 327 2.44 -6.06 11.04
C ALA A 327 1.09 -6.76 11.28
N ASN A 328 1.09 -8.10 11.23
CA ASN A 328 -0.04 -9.01 11.32
C ASN A 328 -1.05 -8.76 10.20
N VAL A 329 -0.66 -9.18 8.99
CA VAL A 329 -1.41 -9.02 7.73
C VAL A 329 -2.75 -9.77 7.65
N ASP A 330 -3.30 -10.21 8.78
CA ASP A 330 -4.63 -10.82 8.88
C ASP A 330 -5.76 -9.88 8.41
N ASP A 331 -5.45 -8.60 8.25
CA ASP A 331 -6.30 -7.57 7.65
C ASP A 331 -6.54 -7.74 6.14
N GLY A 332 -6.06 -8.81 5.50
CA GLY A 332 -6.43 -9.16 4.12
C GLY A 332 -5.57 -8.52 3.03
N MET A 333 -4.49 -7.81 3.38
CA MET A 333 -3.46 -7.40 2.41
C MET A 333 -2.56 -8.59 2.06
N LYS A 334 -2.47 -8.94 0.78
CA LYS A 334 -1.58 -10.01 0.32
C LYS A 334 -0.19 -9.48 0.00
N PHE A 335 0.76 -10.38 -0.19
CA PHE A 335 2.07 -10.01 -0.72
C PHE A 335 2.64 -11.05 -1.68
N SER A 336 3.45 -10.59 -2.63
CA SER A 336 4.34 -11.43 -3.43
C SER A 336 5.76 -10.89 -3.30
N LEU A 337 6.73 -11.64 -3.83
CA LEU A 337 8.11 -11.19 -3.94
C LEU A 337 8.42 -10.89 -5.40
N THR A 338 9.37 -10.00 -5.65
CA THR A 338 10.11 -9.92 -6.89
C THR A 338 11.59 -10.07 -6.55
N ILE A 339 12.26 -11.04 -7.18
CA ILE A 339 13.68 -11.32 -6.90
C ILE A 339 14.51 -10.27 -7.64
N CYS A 340 15.28 -9.49 -6.90
CA CYS A 340 16.07 -8.39 -7.44
C CYS A 340 17.57 -8.69 -7.42
N GLU A 341 18.25 -8.36 -8.51
CA GLU A 341 19.71 -8.42 -8.62
C GLU A 341 20.26 -7.04 -8.94
N HIS A 342 21.18 -6.55 -8.10
CA HIS A 342 21.85 -5.25 -8.26
C HIS A 342 23.36 -5.38 -8.45
N GLY A 343 23.84 -6.61 -8.70
CA GLY A 343 25.27 -6.91 -8.77
C GLY A 343 25.96 -6.79 -7.40
N GLY A 344 27.29 -6.93 -7.38
CA GLY A 344 28.06 -6.90 -6.14
C GLY A 344 27.57 -7.96 -5.14
N HIS A 345 27.37 -7.57 -3.88
CA HIS A 345 26.87 -8.48 -2.86
C HIS A 345 25.39 -8.82 -3.05
N LEU A 346 24.56 -7.91 -3.60
CA LEU A 346 23.12 -8.13 -3.86
C LEU A 346 22.90 -8.85 -5.20
N SER A 347 23.41 -10.07 -5.28
CA SER A 347 23.32 -10.94 -6.45
C SER A 347 23.14 -12.39 -6.03
N MET A 348 22.82 -13.27 -6.98
CA MET A 348 22.68 -14.69 -6.74
C MET A 348 23.43 -15.48 -7.79
N ASN A 349 24.41 -16.29 -7.36
CA ASN A 349 25.08 -17.19 -8.29
C ASN A 349 24.29 -18.51 -8.45
N GLN A 350 24.59 -19.26 -9.51
CA GLN A 350 23.89 -20.50 -9.85
C GLN A 350 23.92 -21.54 -8.72
N ALA A 351 25.02 -21.62 -7.95
CA ALA A 351 25.12 -22.57 -6.84
C ALA A 351 24.17 -22.22 -5.69
N GLN A 352 23.75 -20.95 -5.58
CA GLN A 352 22.88 -20.44 -4.53
C GLN A 352 21.39 -20.51 -4.91
N THR A 353 21.06 -20.61 -6.19
CA THR A 353 19.67 -20.59 -6.68
C THR A 353 18.80 -21.63 -5.98
N LEU A 354 19.30 -22.85 -5.77
CA LEU A 354 18.52 -23.90 -5.12
C LEU A 354 18.28 -23.63 -3.63
N SER A 355 19.29 -23.13 -2.90
CA SER A 355 19.11 -22.76 -1.49
C SER A 355 18.16 -21.57 -1.34
N THR A 356 18.25 -20.58 -2.23
CA THR A 356 17.37 -19.43 -2.25
C THR A 356 15.93 -19.83 -2.56
N ALA A 357 15.71 -20.65 -3.59
CA ALA A 357 14.37 -21.15 -3.93
C ALA A 357 13.76 -21.96 -2.79
N LYS A 358 14.55 -22.81 -2.12
CA LYS A 358 14.10 -23.54 -0.92
C LYS A 358 13.69 -22.60 0.20
N LEU A 359 14.49 -21.58 0.49
CA LEU A 359 14.15 -20.59 1.50
C LEU A 359 12.86 -19.84 1.16
N ILE A 360 12.71 -19.38 -0.08
CA ILE A 360 11.50 -18.67 -0.51
C ILE A 360 10.28 -19.57 -0.36
N ALA A 361 10.39 -20.82 -0.84
CA ALA A 361 9.32 -21.80 -0.77
C ALA A 361 8.88 -22.08 0.68
N THR A 362 9.82 -22.25 1.60
CA THR A 362 9.50 -22.62 2.99
C THR A 362 9.08 -21.43 3.85
N LYS A 363 9.74 -20.28 3.69
CA LYS A 363 9.52 -19.08 4.54
C LYS A 363 8.33 -18.24 4.08
N TYR A 364 8.16 -18.05 2.77
CA TYR A 364 7.18 -17.11 2.23
C TYR A 364 6.00 -17.80 1.55
N LEU A 365 6.27 -18.76 0.66
CA LEU A 365 5.22 -19.40 -0.13
C LEU A 365 4.29 -20.29 0.70
N THR A 366 4.58 -20.54 1.98
CA THR A 366 3.68 -21.26 2.90
C THR A 366 2.72 -20.33 3.65
N ARG A 367 2.93 -19.01 3.59
CA ARG A 367 2.13 -18.05 4.36
C ARG A 367 0.73 -17.89 3.78
N PRO A 368 -0.33 -17.84 4.61
CA PRO A 368 -1.70 -17.57 4.14
C PRO A 368 -1.87 -16.19 3.47
N SER A 369 -1.02 -15.22 3.81
CA SER A 369 -1.00 -13.89 3.21
C SER A 369 -0.22 -13.81 1.89
N TYR A 370 0.43 -14.90 1.44
CA TYR A 370 1.11 -14.91 0.15
C TYR A 370 0.09 -14.83 -1.01
N LEU A 371 0.38 -14.02 -2.02
CA LEU A 371 -0.47 -13.78 -3.18
C LEU A 371 -0.51 -15.03 -4.07
N ARG A 372 -1.72 -15.43 -4.45
CA ARG A 372 -1.98 -16.63 -5.23
C ARG A 372 -2.95 -16.36 -6.37
N THR A 373 -2.84 -17.18 -7.41
CA THR A 373 -3.88 -17.32 -8.42
C THR A 373 -5.18 -17.87 -7.81
N SER A 374 -6.28 -17.80 -8.56
CA SER A 374 -7.54 -18.42 -8.17
C SER A 374 -7.45 -19.94 -7.99
N SER A 375 -6.49 -20.60 -8.65
CA SER A 375 -6.18 -22.03 -8.49
C SER A 375 -5.27 -22.34 -7.31
N GLY A 376 -4.87 -21.34 -6.52
CA GLY A 376 -4.03 -21.49 -5.32
C GLY A 376 -2.52 -21.51 -5.58
N GLN A 377 -2.08 -21.30 -6.83
CA GLN A 377 -0.65 -21.26 -7.16
C GLN A 377 -0.03 -19.93 -6.69
N PRO A 378 1.14 -19.93 -6.03
CA PRO A 378 1.81 -18.71 -5.62
C PRO A 378 2.28 -17.88 -6.83
N ILE A 379 2.23 -16.54 -6.71
CA ILE A 379 2.74 -15.60 -7.71
C ILE A 379 4.11 -15.07 -7.25
N LEU A 380 5.14 -15.20 -8.09
CA LEU A 380 6.52 -14.76 -7.86
C LEU A 380 6.97 -13.86 -9.01
#